data_AF-A0A146M583-F1
#
_entry.id   AF-A0A146M583-F1
#
_cell.length_a   1.000
_cell.length_b   1.000
_cell.length_c   1.000
_cell.angle_alpha   90.00
_cell.angle_beta   90.00
_cell.angle_gamma   90.00
#
_symmetry.space_group_name_H-M   'P 1'
#
loop_
_entity.id
_entity.type
_entity.pdbx_description
1 polymer ?
#
loop_
_entity_poly.entity_id
_entity_poly.type
_entity_poly.pdbx_seq_one_letter_code
_entity_poly.pdbx_strand_id
1 'polypeptide(L)'
;MTNCEGDIRQLPWSRVKSFDVSTNHPFKSKYPDARIPLFEDVVKKCVENKIHMVIDIKDDRTEVVNVIVETFAKYPDLYRLALTSSFNPLTIWNIRKQNPSIVAGLTWRPYYLSCSSYSPDDSQCVPYPHSAPMYYAYRLLDMCHSYVYNNICHSLIGFSVALLEKDQITREVINRWKKQNVRVMAWTVNIPIEKLMFLKHYGVPIITDSMLGPTDPTK
;
A
#
# COMPACT_ATOMS: atom_id res chain seq x y z
N MET A 1 9.01 -4.38 -13.38
CA MET A 1 7.87 -3.95 -14.24
C MET A 1 8.40 -3.42 -15.56
N THR A 2 9.39 -2.53 -15.53
CA THR A 2 10.07 -1.98 -16.70
C THR A 2 11.29 -2.81 -17.13
N ASN A 3 11.81 -2.51 -18.31
CA ASN A 3 13.12 -2.98 -18.81
C ASN A 3 14.33 -2.21 -18.22
N CYS A 4 14.11 -1.31 -17.26
CA CYS A 4 15.11 -0.45 -16.65
C CYS A 4 15.04 -0.54 -15.13
N GLU A 5 16.19 -0.45 -14.47
CA GLU A 5 16.34 -0.39 -13.01
C GLU A 5 17.03 0.92 -12.60
N GLY A 6 16.74 1.38 -11.37
CA GLY A 6 17.35 2.58 -10.80
C GLY A 6 16.39 3.41 -9.95
N ASP A 7 16.94 4.42 -9.27
CA ASP A 7 16.17 5.37 -8.48
C ASP A 7 15.46 6.38 -9.39
N ILE A 8 14.13 6.28 -9.46
CA ILE A 8 13.29 7.17 -10.29
C ILE A 8 13.47 8.65 -9.95
N ARG A 9 13.87 8.97 -8.70
CA ARG A 9 14.11 10.35 -8.24
C ARG A 9 15.29 11.01 -8.92
N GLN A 10 16.22 10.22 -9.48
CA GLN A 10 17.41 10.70 -10.17
C GLN A 10 17.21 10.86 -11.68
N LEU A 11 16.01 10.54 -12.20
CA LEU A 11 15.73 10.53 -13.62
C LEU A 11 14.83 11.72 -14.02
N PRO A 12 15.12 12.43 -15.12
CA PRO A 12 14.22 13.46 -15.61
C PRO A 12 12.94 12.83 -16.17
N TRP A 13 11.81 13.55 -16.05
CA TRP A 13 10.52 13.08 -16.57
C TRP A 13 10.57 12.69 -18.06
N SER A 14 11.36 13.40 -18.86
CA SER A 14 11.57 13.09 -20.28
C SER A 14 12.08 11.67 -20.53
N ARG A 15 12.83 11.10 -19.59
CA ARG A 15 13.31 9.72 -19.61
C ARG A 15 12.31 8.75 -18.97
N VAL A 16 11.71 9.12 -17.85
CA VAL A 16 10.74 8.26 -17.15
C VAL A 16 9.54 7.93 -18.04
N LYS A 17 9.02 8.92 -18.78
CA LYS A 17 7.86 8.75 -19.65
C LYS A 17 8.09 7.81 -20.84
N SER A 18 9.34 7.52 -21.19
CA SER A 18 9.67 6.60 -22.28
C SER A 18 9.76 5.14 -21.84
N PHE A 19 9.68 4.85 -20.54
CA PHE A 19 9.77 3.48 -20.03
C PHE A 19 8.55 2.66 -20.40
N ASP A 20 8.81 1.49 -20.98
CA ASP A 20 7.78 0.49 -21.24
C ASP A 20 7.45 -0.27 -19.95
N VAL A 21 6.24 -0.07 -19.43
CA VAL A 21 5.77 -0.76 -18.21
C VAL A 21 5.15 -2.13 -18.50
N SER A 22 4.99 -2.48 -19.78
CA SER A 22 4.46 -3.79 -20.19
C SER A 22 5.52 -4.88 -20.29
N THR A 23 6.82 -4.57 -20.18
CA THR A 23 7.93 -5.50 -20.49
C THR A 23 7.77 -6.86 -19.83
N ASN A 24 7.44 -6.88 -18.53
CA ASN A 24 7.29 -8.11 -17.75
C ASN A 24 5.82 -8.53 -17.56
N HIS A 25 4.89 -7.91 -18.29
CA HIS A 25 3.46 -8.19 -18.16
C HIS A 25 3.04 -9.38 -19.04
N PRO A 26 2.28 -10.38 -18.51
CA PRO A 26 1.87 -11.56 -19.28
C PRO A 26 1.11 -11.21 -20.57
N PHE A 27 0.33 -10.12 -20.55
CA PHE A 27 -0.44 -9.65 -21.71
C PHE A 27 0.22 -8.50 -22.47
N LYS A 28 1.56 -8.37 -22.45
CA LYS A 28 2.26 -7.26 -23.12
C LYS A 28 1.86 -7.07 -24.58
N SER A 29 1.59 -8.16 -25.30
CA SER A 29 1.14 -8.13 -26.70
C SER A 29 -0.20 -7.42 -26.91
N LYS A 30 -1.06 -7.37 -25.87
CA LYS A 30 -2.36 -6.68 -25.91
C LYS A 30 -2.27 -5.21 -25.55
N TYR A 31 -1.19 -4.79 -24.90
CA TYR A 31 -0.98 -3.44 -24.40
C TYR A 31 0.33 -2.86 -24.95
N PRO A 32 0.44 -2.71 -26.28
CA PRO A 32 1.61 -2.08 -26.86
C PRO A 32 1.74 -0.65 -26.33
N ASP A 33 2.98 -0.21 -26.10
CA ASP A 33 3.32 1.15 -25.69
C ASP A 33 2.72 1.62 -24.35
N ALA A 34 2.52 0.71 -23.40
CA ALA A 34 2.18 1.10 -22.04
C ALA A 34 3.34 1.92 -21.41
N ARG A 35 3.04 3.12 -20.91
CA ARG A 35 4.01 4.03 -20.26
C ARG A 35 3.57 4.39 -18.84
N ILE A 36 4.50 4.92 -18.05
CA ILE A 36 4.22 5.46 -16.71
C ILE A 36 3.32 6.71 -16.87
N PRO A 37 2.10 6.74 -16.30
CA PRO A 37 1.26 7.93 -16.34
C PRO A 37 1.68 8.96 -15.28
N LEU A 38 1.33 10.23 -15.49
CA LEU A 38 1.41 11.23 -14.42
C LEU A 38 0.31 10.96 -13.37
N PHE A 39 0.61 11.25 -12.11
CA PHE A 39 -0.34 11.09 -11.01
C PHE A 39 -1.64 11.87 -11.27
N GLU A 40 -1.53 13.13 -11.74
CA GLU A 40 -2.70 13.97 -12.03
C GLU A 40 -3.58 13.38 -13.14
N ASP A 41 -3.00 12.82 -14.20
CA ASP A 41 -3.75 12.21 -15.30
C ASP A 41 -4.58 11.01 -14.83
N VAL A 42 -4.00 10.18 -13.95
CA VAL A 42 -4.70 9.04 -13.33
C VAL A 42 -5.82 9.53 -12.42
N VAL A 43 -5.54 10.50 -11.55
CA VAL A 43 -6.53 11.08 -10.64
C VAL A 43 -7.72 11.65 -11.42
N LYS A 44 -7.45 12.47 -12.43
CA LYS A 44 -8.48 13.06 -13.30
C LYS A 44 -9.34 11.96 -13.93
N LYS A 45 -8.70 10.95 -14.53
CA LYS A 45 -9.42 9.84 -15.19
C LYS A 45 -10.28 9.07 -14.19
N CYS A 46 -9.77 8.78 -13.00
CA CYS A 46 -10.52 8.07 -11.97
C CYS A 46 -11.71 8.88 -11.45
N VAL A 47 -11.54 10.18 -11.21
CA VAL A 47 -12.62 11.08 -10.79
C VAL A 47 -13.72 11.16 -11.85
N GLU A 48 -13.35 11.40 -13.11
CA GLU A 48 -14.30 11.44 -14.25
C GLU A 48 -15.14 10.16 -14.37
N ASN A 49 -14.54 9.01 -14.05
CA ASN A 49 -15.19 7.70 -14.14
C ASN A 49 -15.72 7.18 -12.79
N LYS A 50 -15.68 8.00 -11.73
CA LYS A 50 -16.13 7.65 -10.36
C LYS A 50 -15.48 6.37 -9.82
N ILE A 51 -14.21 6.14 -10.18
CA ILE A 51 -13.43 5.00 -9.73
C ILE A 51 -12.91 5.27 -8.31
N HIS A 52 -13.14 4.32 -7.41
CA HIS A 52 -12.57 4.37 -6.06
C HIS A 52 -11.08 4.04 -6.09
N MET A 53 -10.27 4.78 -5.33
CA MET A 53 -8.81 4.70 -5.34
C MET A 53 -8.24 4.40 -3.96
N VAL A 54 -7.19 3.57 -3.95
CA VAL A 54 -6.23 3.47 -2.85
C VAL A 54 -4.92 4.05 -3.36
N ILE A 55 -4.55 5.22 -2.85
CA ILE A 55 -3.33 5.94 -3.24
C ILE A 55 -2.23 5.56 -2.23
N ASP A 56 -1.36 4.62 -2.60
CA ASP A 56 -0.27 4.15 -1.74
C ASP A 56 1.00 4.99 -1.94
N ILE A 57 1.44 5.65 -0.87
CA ILE A 57 2.51 6.64 -0.86
C ILE A 57 3.79 5.99 -0.36
N LYS A 58 4.78 5.92 -1.25
CA LYS A 58 6.07 5.24 -1.03
C LYS A 58 7.24 6.19 -0.73
N ASP A 59 6.98 7.48 -0.57
CA ASP A 59 7.97 8.52 -0.36
C ASP A 59 7.58 9.35 0.88
N ASP A 60 8.56 9.83 1.63
CA ASP A 60 8.39 10.52 2.92
C ASP A 60 8.69 12.03 2.85
N ARG A 61 9.09 12.52 1.68
CA ARG A 61 9.34 13.94 1.42
C ARG A 61 8.08 14.77 1.59
N THR A 62 8.25 15.97 2.16
CA THR A 62 7.13 16.89 2.42
C THR A 62 6.46 17.36 1.12
N GLU A 63 7.22 17.45 0.03
CA GLU A 63 6.72 17.79 -1.30
C GLU A 63 5.66 16.79 -1.77
N VAL A 64 5.85 15.50 -1.49
CA VAL A 64 4.87 14.45 -1.85
C VAL A 64 3.61 14.58 -1.01
N VAL A 65 3.74 14.91 0.28
CA VAL A 65 2.58 15.23 1.14
C VAL A 65 1.79 16.42 0.59
N ASN A 66 2.49 17.50 0.21
CA ASN A 66 1.84 18.69 -0.33
C ASN A 66 1.11 18.39 -1.64
N VAL A 67 1.73 17.63 -2.57
CA VAL A 67 1.07 17.18 -3.80
C VAL A 67 -0.23 16.43 -3.50
N ILE A 68 -0.24 15.54 -2.51
CA ILE A 68 -1.47 14.83 -2.11
C ILE A 68 -2.53 15.80 -1.59
N VAL A 69 -2.17 16.68 -0.65
CA VAL A 69 -3.12 17.64 -0.06
C VAL A 69 -3.69 18.59 -1.11
N GLU A 70 -2.85 19.15 -1.97
CA GLU A 70 -3.23 20.03 -3.08
C GLU A 70 -4.12 19.30 -4.10
N THR A 71 -3.83 18.03 -4.39
CA THR A 71 -4.64 17.21 -5.29
C THR A 71 -6.06 17.00 -4.74
N PHE A 72 -6.22 16.73 -3.44
CA PHE A 72 -7.54 16.63 -2.80
C PHE A 72 -8.29 17.98 -2.79
N ALA A 73 -7.58 19.10 -2.65
CA ALA A 73 -8.18 20.43 -2.77
C ALA A 73 -8.65 20.72 -4.21
N LYS A 74 -7.84 20.33 -5.21
CA LYS A 74 -8.13 20.51 -6.64
C LYS A 74 -9.26 19.61 -7.14
N TYR A 75 -9.39 18.40 -6.60
CA TYR A 75 -10.42 17.43 -6.96
C TYR A 75 -11.23 16.98 -5.72
N PRO A 76 -12.23 17.78 -5.27
CA PRO A 76 -12.97 17.48 -4.03
C PRO A 76 -13.72 16.13 -4.03
N ASP A 77 -14.03 15.53 -5.18
CA ASP A 77 -14.61 14.18 -5.23
C ASP A 77 -13.71 13.11 -4.59
N LEU A 78 -12.40 13.38 -4.49
CA LEU A 78 -11.44 12.48 -3.84
C LEU A 78 -11.74 12.23 -2.36
N TYR A 79 -12.33 13.18 -1.63
CA TYR A 79 -12.72 12.96 -0.23
C TYR A 79 -13.71 11.79 -0.06
N ARG A 80 -14.45 11.43 -1.13
CA ARG A 80 -15.37 10.28 -1.16
C ARG A 80 -14.80 9.09 -1.92
N LEU A 81 -14.00 9.34 -2.97
CA LEU A 81 -13.53 8.31 -3.88
C LEU A 81 -12.19 7.69 -3.47
N ALA A 82 -11.36 8.40 -2.71
CA ALA A 82 -9.98 7.99 -2.47
C ALA A 82 -9.68 7.79 -0.97
N LEU A 83 -8.79 6.84 -0.71
CA LEU A 83 -8.09 6.69 0.56
C LEU A 83 -6.58 6.78 0.28
N THR A 84 -5.84 7.50 1.11
CA THR A 84 -4.37 7.56 1.04
C THR A 84 -3.78 6.53 1.98
N SER A 85 -2.73 5.83 1.58
CA SER A 85 -2.08 4.81 2.41
C SER A 85 -0.57 4.94 2.37
N SER A 86 0.13 4.46 3.39
CA SER A 86 1.58 4.40 3.43
C SER A 86 2.03 3.42 4.52
N PHE A 87 3.21 2.84 4.36
CA PHE A 87 3.89 2.16 5.47
C PHE A 87 4.54 3.15 6.45
N ASN A 88 4.77 4.41 6.04
CA ASN A 88 5.41 5.40 6.89
C ASN A 88 4.35 6.14 7.74
N PRO A 89 4.34 5.97 9.07
CA PRO A 89 3.41 6.66 9.95
C PRO A 89 3.50 8.19 9.88
N LEU A 90 4.71 8.73 9.67
CA LEU A 90 4.93 10.18 9.60
C LEU A 90 4.29 10.79 8.35
N THR A 91 4.32 10.09 7.22
CA THR A 91 3.62 10.51 5.99
C THR A 91 2.13 10.66 6.25
N ILE A 92 1.51 9.67 6.90
CA ILE A 92 0.09 9.70 7.25
C ILE A 92 -0.23 10.83 8.24
N TRP A 93 0.61 11.01 9.26
CA TRP A 93 0.45 12.10 10.21
C TRP A 93 0.54 13.47 9.55
N ASN A 94 1.52 13.69 8.67
CA ASN A 94 1.71 14.96 7.96
C ASN A 94 0.51 15.28 7.04
N ILE A 95 -0.03 14.31 6.32
CA ILE A 95 -1.23 14.49 5.48
C ILE A 95 -2.42 14.92 6.34
N ARG A 96 -2.70 14.17 7.41
CA ARG A 96 -3.84 14.44 8.29
C ARG A 96 -3.70 15.76 9.05
N LYS A 97 -2.48 16.13 9.43
CA LYS A 97 -2.19 17.42 10.08
C LYS A 97 -2.52 18.59 9.17
N GLN A 98 -2.21 18.49 7.88
CA GLN A 98 -2.54 19.53 6.90
C GLN A 98 -4.02 19.50 6.51
N ASN A 99 -4.61 18.31 6.36
CA ASN A 99 -6.01 18.16 5.99
C ASN A 99 -6.63 16.90 6.63
N PRO A 100 -7.36 17.06 7.75
CA PRO A 100 -7.93 15.93 8.50
C PRO A 100 -9.13 15.27 7.79
N SER A 101 -9.69 15.88 6.75
CA SER A 101 -10.79 15.30 5.95
C SER A 101 -10.33 14.22 4.98
N ILE A 102 -9.03 14.11 4.72
CA ILE A 102 -8.47 13.05 3.87
C ILE A 102 -8.52 11.72 4.63
N VAL A 103 -9.23 10.73 4.05
CA VAL A 103 -9.23 9.37 4.58
C VAL A 103 -7.83 8.79 4.41
N ALA A 104 -7.16 8.55 5.54
CA ALA A 104 -5.80 8.04 5.55
C ALA A 104 -5.75 6.67 6.22
N GLY A 105 -5.03 5.75 5.62
CA GLY A 105 -4.79 4.41 6.10
C GLY A 105 -3.32 4.17 6.37
N LEU A 106 -3.03 3.34 7.38
CA LEU A 106 -1.67 2.93 7.70
C LEU A 106 -1.49 1.48 7.26
N THR A 107 -0.51 1.26 6.39
CA THR A 107 -0.17 -0.04 5.84
C THR A 107 0.83 -0.74 6.73
N TRP A 108 0.59 -2.01 7.02
CA TRP A 108 1.43 -2.77 7.94
C TRP A 108 1.54 -4.24 7.56
N ARG A 109 2.76 -4.76 7.73
CA ARG A 109 3.09 -6.18 7.66
C ARG A 109 4.11 -6.53 8.75
N PRO A 110 4.17 -7.80 9.19
CA PRO A 110 5.27 -8.28 9.99
C PRO A 110 6.59 -8.17 9.23
N TYR A 111 7.67 -8.00 9.97
CA TYR A 111 9.03 -8.03 9.44
C TYR A 111 9.32 -6.92 8.42
N TYR A 112 8.56 -5.83 8.46
CA TYR A 112 8.70 -4.72 7.55
C TYR A 112 10.11 -4.09 7.61
N LEU A 113 10.73 -4.06 8.79
CA LEU A 113 12.06 -3.47 8.98
C LEU A 113 13.19 -4.46 8.69
N SER A 114 12.98 -5.76 8.90
CA SER A 114 14.01 -6.79 8.70
C SER A 114 14.00 -7.44 7.32
N CYS A 115 12.85 -7.59 6.66
CA CYS A 115 12.69 -8.37 5.42
C CYS A 115 12.14 -7.55 4.25
N SER A 116 12.64 -7.79 3.03
CA SER A 116 12.18 -7.11 1.81
C SER A 116 10.76 -7.50 1.36
N SER A 117 10.32 -8.68 1.74
CA SER A 117 8.96 -9.20 1.51
C SER A 117 8.46 -9.91 2.77
N TYR A 118 7.16 -10.16 2.84
CA TYR A 118 6.57 -10.97 3.90
C TYR A 118 6.35 -12.38 3.35
N SER A 119 6.65 -13.37 4.18
CA SER A 119 6.23 -14.76 3.99
C SER A 119 5.82 -15.33 5.34
N PRO A 120 4.77 -16.17 5.40
CA PRO A 120 4.45 -16.97 6.58
C PRO A 120 5.59 -17.93 6.95
N ASP A 121 6.37 -18.34 5.95
CA ASP A 121 7.55 -19.18 6.10
C ASP A 121 8.79 -18.29 6.25
N ASP A 122 9.35 -18.22 7.46
CA ASP A 122 10.51 -17.38 7.78
C ASP A 122 11.75 -17.77 6.95
N SER A 123 11.81 -19.01 6.43
CA SER A 123 12.88 -19.45 5.51
C SER A 123 12.87 -18.72 4.17
N GLN A 124 11.75 -18.10 3.81
CA GLN A 124 11.57 -17.30 2.59
C GLN A 124 11.68 -15.80 2.84
N CYS A 125 11.99 -15.36 4.08
CA CYS A 125 12.37 -13.97 4.33
C CYS A 125 13.70 -13.68 3.65
N VAL A 126 13.71 -12.67 2.80
CA VAL A 126 14.94 -12.08 2.25
C VAL A 126 15.31 -10.88 3.13
N PRO A 127 16.33 -10.97 3.99
CA PRO A 127 16.67 -9.90 4.92
C PRO A 127 17.30 -8.69 4.21
N TYR A 128 16.96 -7.48 4.64
CA TYR A 128 17.69 -6.27 4.23
C TYR A 128 19.12 -6.23 4.76
N PRO A 129 19.38 -6.45 6.07
CA PRO A 129 20.75 -6.45 6.57
C PRO A 129 21.46 -7.75 6.20
N HIS A 130 22.68 -7.62 5.68
CA HIS A 130 23.53 -8.76 5.35
C HIS A 130 24.37 -9.28 6.53
N SER A 131 24.39 -8.57 7.67
CA SER A 131 25.13 -8.99 8.87
C SER A 131 24.21 -9.55 9.96
N ALA A 132 24.64 -10.65 10.59
CA ALA A 132 23.84 -11.36 11.59
C ALA A 132 23.47 -10.49 12.81
N PRO A 133 24.38 -9.69 13.42
CA PRO A 133 24.00 -8.84 14.55
C PRO A 133 22.93 -7.81 14.19
N MET A 134 23.05 -7.22 12.99
CA MET A 134 22.05 -6.27 12.50
C MET A 134 20.72 -6.97 12.24
N TYR A 135 20.73 -8.16 11.64
CA TYR A 135 19.51 -8.94 11.46
C TYR A 135 18.73 -9.11 12.76
N TYR A 136 19.37 -9.59 13.83
CA TYR A 136 18.71 -9.74 15.13
C TYR A 136 18.24 -8.41 15.73
N ALA A 137 19.02 -7.33 15.58
CA ALA A 137 18.58 -6.00 16.01
C ALA A 137 17.32 -5.53 15.27
N TYR A 138 17.26 -5.72 13.95
CA TYR A 138 16.07 -5.39 13.15
C TYR A 138 14.87 -6.27 13.49
N ARG A 139 15.07 -7.55 13.86
CA ARG A 139 13.98 -8.41 14.36
C ARG A 139 13.40 -7.89 15.67
N LEU A 140 14.24 -7.41 16.59
CA LEU A 140 13.77 -6.75 17.81
C LEU A 140 13.01 -5.46 17.49
N LEU A 141 13.52 -4.66 16.55
CA LEU A 141 12.82 -3.45 16.08
C LEU A 141 11.46 -3.78 15.45
N ASP A 142 11.32 -4.89 14.73
CA ASP A 142 10.02 -5.34 14.20
C ASP A 142 9.04 -5.71 15.32
N MET A 143 9.50 -6.31 16.41
CA MET A 143 8.66 -6.57 17.60
C MET A 143 8.20 -5.25 18.23
N CYS A 144 9.11 -4.29 18.41
CA CYS A 144 8.79 -2.96 18.90
C CYS A 144 7.81 -2.24 17.96
N HIS A 145 8.06 -2.29 16.66
CA HIS A 145 7.19 -1.70 15.63
C HIS A 145 5.78 -2.32 15.67
N SER A 146 5.68 -3.64 15.81
CA SER A 146 4.40 -4.34 15.96
C SER A 146 3.65 -3.91 17.20
N TYR A 147 4.33 -3.76 18.33
CA TYR A 147 3.74 -3.27 19.58
C TYR A 147 3.25 -1.83 19.43
N VAL A 148 4.07 -0.94 18.89
CA VAL A 148 3.73 0.47 18.65
C VAL A 148 2.52 0.57 17.71
N TYR A 149 2.54 -0.18 16.60
CA TYR A 149 1.45 -0.19 15.62
C TYR A 149 0.11 -0.56 16.28
N ASN A 150 0.08 -1.65 17.04
CA ASN A 150 -1.17 -2.19 17.61
C ASN A 150 -1.71 -1.40 18.82
N ASN A 151 -0.85 -0.70 19.58
CA ASN A 151 -1.24 -0.11 20.86
C ASN A 151 -1.18 1.42 20.90
N ILE A 152 -0.25 2.03 20.16
CA ILE A 152 0.09 3.46 20.33
C ILE A 152 -0.23 4.25 19.06
N CYS A 153 0.03 3.66 17.90
CA CYS A 153 0.09 4.35 16.61
C CYS A 153 -1.22 5.06 16.25
N HIS A 154 -2.36 4.40 16.46
CA HIS A 154 -3.65 5.01 16.17
C HIS A 154 -3.94 6.22 17.05
N SER A 155 -3.63 6.17 18.35
CA SER A 155 -3.84 7.29 19.27
C SER A 155 -2.99 8.53 18.91
N LEU A 156 -1.81 8.33 18.29
CA LEU A 156 -0.93 9.42 17.89
C LEU A 156 -1.24 9.98 16.49
N ILE A 157 -1.61 9.12 15.55
CA ILE A 157 -1.74 9.47 14.13
C ILE A 157 -3.19 9.66 13.70
N GLY A 158 -4.10 8.88 14.29
CA GLY A 158 -5.55 8.94 14.04
C GLY A 158 -5.98 8.38 12.68
N PHE A 159 -5.25 7.45 12.07
CA PHE A 159 -5.62 6.88 10.76
C PHE A 159 -6.99 6.17 10.80
N SER A 160 -7.71 6.21 9.68
CA SER A 160 -9.10 5.69 9.57
C SER A 160 -9.18 4.25 9.07
N VAL A 161 -8.12 3.76 8.42
CA VAL A 161 -8.06 2.41 7.85
C VAL A 161 -6.74 1.72 8.22
N ALA A 162 -6.79 0.53 8.80
CA ALA A 162 -5.66 -0.36 8.96
C ALA A 162 -5.55 -1.25 7.72
N LEU A 163 -4.53 -1.04 6.88
CA LEU A 163 -4.25 -1.89 5.72
C LEU A 163 -3.28 -2.98 6.16
N LEU A 164 -3.79 -4.19 6.38
CA LEU A 164 -3.03 -5.28 7.00
C LEU A 164 -2.71 -6.39 6.01
N GLU A 165 -1.51 -6.94 6.14
CA GLU A 165 -1.14 -8.20 5.51
C GLU A 165 -2.18 -9.29 5.85
N LYS A 166 -2.68 -10.00 4.84
CA LYS A 166 -3.85 -10.89 4.96
C LYS A 166 -3.70 -11.94 6.05
N ASP A 167 -2.50 -12.51 6.21
CA ASP A 167 -2.23 -13.61 7.14
C ASP A 167 -2.22 -13.16 8.61
N GLN A 168 -2.28 -11.84 8.87
CA GLN A 168 -2.32 -11.26 10.21
C GLN A 168 -3.75 -10.89 10.64
N ILE A 169 -4.74 -11.10 9.78
CA ILE A 169 -6.12 -10.68 10.05
C ILE A 169 -6.90 -11.84 10.66
N THR A 170 -7.30 -11.64 11.91
CA THR A 170 -8.24 -12.50 12.63
C THR A 170 -9.48 -11.70 13.04
N ARG A 171 -10.56 -12.39 13.45
CA ARG A 171 -11.75 -11.72 14.02
C ARG A 171 -11.40 -10.84 15.21
N GLU A 172 -10.43 -11.24 16.02
CA GLU A 172 -9.97 -10.44 17.16
C GLU A 172 -9.33 -9.13 16.69
N VAL A 173 -8.43 -9.20 15.70
CA VAL A 173 -7.79 -8.01 15.13
C VAL A 173 -8.82 -7.07 14.51
N ILE A 174 -9.79 -7.60 13.76
CA ILE A 174 -10.90 -6.81 13.20
C ILE A 174 -11.70 -6.11 14.30
N ASN A 175 -12.07 -6.84 15.35
CA ASN A 175 -12.84 -6.29 16.46
C ASN A 175 -12.04 -5.24 17.25
N ARG A 176 -10.73 -5.43 17.41
CA ARG A 176 -9.83 -4.47 18.06
C ARG A 176 -9.83 -3.13 17.32
N TRP A 177 -9.61 -3.15 16.02
CA TRP A 177 -9.62 -1.93 15.20
C TRP A 177 -11.00 -1.29 15.14
N LYS A 178 -12.06 -2.10 15.01
CA LYS A 178 -13.45 -1.61 15.03
C LYS A 178 -13.79 -0.88 16.32
N LYS A 179 -13.32 -1.36 17.49
CA LYS A 179 -13.50 -0.67 18.79
C LYS A 179 -12.85 0.72 18.82
N GLN A 180 -11.80 0.93 18.03
CA GLN A 180 -11.11 2.21 17.88
C GLN A 180 -11.68 3.06 16.72
N ASN A 181 -12.82 2.68 16.14
CA ASN A 181 -13.42 3.31 14.96
C ASN A 181 -12.50 3.28 13.71
N VAL A 182 -11.64 2.26 13.61
CA VAL A 182 -10.75 2.02 12.47
C VAL A 182 -11.28 0.85 11.65
N ARG A 183 -11.35 1.01 10.33
CA ARG A 183 -11.72 -0.07 9.41
C ARG A 183 -10.49 -0.90 9.04
N VAL A 184 -10.66 -2.20 8.81
CA VAL A 184 -9.59 -3.07 8.32
C VAL A 184 -9.74 -3.28 6.82
N MET A 185 -8.64 -3.30 6.09
CA MET A 185 -8.55 -3.71 4.69
C MET A 185 -7.40 -4.70 4.53
N ALA A 186 -7.63 -5.82 3.84
CA ALA A 186 -6.63 -6.85 3.65
C ALA A 186 -5.84 -6.65 2.36
N TRP A 187 -4.54 -6.91 2.36
CA TRP A 187 -3.72 -6.94 1.14
C TRP A 187 -2.65 -8.04 1.27
N THR A 188 -2.14 -8.65 0.19
CA THR A 188 -2.76 -8.78 -1.14
C THR A 188 -3.40 -10.17 -1.25
N VAL A 189 -4.73 -10.24 -1.39
CA VAL A 189 -5.50 -11.50 -1.34
C VAL A 189 -5.74 -12.04 -2.74
N ASN A 190 -4.90 -12.96 -3.20
CA ASN A 190 -4.97 -13.49 -4.58
C ASN A 190 -5.73 -14.82 -4.71
N ILE A 191 -5.83 -15.61 -3.63
CA ILE A 191 -6.45 -16.94 -3.67
C ILE A 191 -7.98 -16.83 -3.59
N PRO A 192 -8.77 -17.50 -4.46
CA PRO A 192 -10.23 -17.31 -4.52
C PRO A 192 -10.96 -17.65 -3.22
N ILE A 193 -10.55 -18.72 -2.53
CA ILE A 193 -11.16 -19.11 -1.26
C ILE A 193 -10.89 -18.07 -0.16
N GLU A 194 -9.69 -17.47 -0.14
CA GLU A 194 -9.37 -16.39 0.79
C GLU A 194 -10.21 -15.14 0.48
N LYS A 195 -10.41 -14.79 -0.80
CA LYS A 195 -11.28 -13.67 -1.18
C LYS A 195 -12.69 -13.85 -0.65
N LEU A 196 -13.27 -15.05 -0.81
CA LEU A 196 -14.59 -15.38 -0.27
C LEU A 196 -14.60 -15.26 1.26
N MET A 197 -13.56 -15.77 1.92
CA MET A 197 -13.42 -15.69 3.37
C MET A 197 -13.38 -14.22 3.85
N PHE A 198 -12.52 -13.38 3.29
CA PHE A 198 -12.46 -11.96 3.66
C PHE A 198 -13.75 -11.19 3.35
N LEU A 199 -14.29 -11.34 2.13
CA LEU A 199 -15.44 -10.55 1.68
C LEU A 199 -16.76 -11.02 2.29
N LYS A 200 -16.99 -12.34 2.39
CA LYS A 200 -18.28 -12.88 2.86
C LYS A 200 -18.30 -13.21 4.34
N HIS A 201 -17.20 -13.77 4.88
CA HIS A 201 -17.18 -14.25 6.26
C HIS A 201 -16.67 -13.20 7.26
N TYR A 202 -15.67 -12.40 6.87
CA TYR A 202 -15.15 -11.30 7.69
C TYR A 202 -15.76 -9.93 7.36
N GLY A 203 -16.30 -9.74 6.14
CA GLY A 203 -16.81 -8.45 5.70
C GLY A 203 -15.71 -7.39 5.57
N VAL A 204 -14.49 -7.82 5.26
CA VAL A 204 -13.30 -6.98 5.12
C VAL A 204 -13.00 -6.77 3.63
N PRO A 205 -12.86 -5.52 3.15
CA PRO A 205 -12.43 -5.24 1.79
C PRO A 205 -11.01 -5.74 1.55
N ILE A 206 -10.70 -6.10 0.31
CA ILE A 206 -9.42 -6.67 -0.08
C ILE A 206 -8.76 -5.84 -1.20
N ILE A 207 -7.44 -5.84 -1.22
CA ILE A 207 -6.61 -5.51 -2.37
C ILE A 207 -6.15 -6.84 -2.98
N THR A 208 -6.23 -6.94 -4.31
CA THR A 208 -5.90 -8.17 -5.04
C THR A 208 -5.33 -7.84 -6.41
N ASP A 209 -4.38 -8.65 -6.87
CA ASP A 209 -3.80 -8.53 -8.22
C ASP A 209 -4.70 -9.18 -9.28
N SER A 210 -5.66 -10.02 -8.85
CA SER A 210 -6.51 -10.79 -9.75
C SER A 210 -7.97 -10.77 -9.29
N MET A 211 -8.92 -10.80 -10.22
CA MET A 211 -10.33 -10.98 -9.84
C MET A 211 -10.65 -12.45 -9.61
N LEU A 212 -10.16 -13.35 -10.47
CA LEU A 212 -10.56 -14.76 -10.49
C LEU A 212 -9.66 -15.70 -9.69
N GLY A 213 -8.38 -15.39 -9.51
CA GLY A 213 -7.38 -16.26 -8.89
C GLY A 213 -5.97 -15.99 -9.41
N PRO A 214 -4.93 -16.66 -8.88
CA PRO A 214 -3.56 -16.46 -9.31
C PRO A 214 -3.46 -16.58 -10.83
N THR A 215 -2.84 -15.61 -11.48
CA THR A 215 -2.53 -15.71 -12.91
C THR A 215 -1.43 -16.74 -13.05
N ASP A 216 -1.75 -17.88 -13.66
CA ASP A 216 -0.74 -18.84 -14.10
C ASP A 216 0.13 -18.16 -15.16
N PRO A 217 1.44 -17.94 -14.92
CA PRO A 217 2.32 -17.29 -15.88
C PRO A 217 2.52 -18.12 -17.16
N THR A 218 2.01 -19.36 -17.19
CA THR A 218 2.15 -20.29 -18.32
C THR A 218 0.91 -20.38 -19.24
N LYS A 219 -0.14 -19.58 -18.99
CA LYS A 219 -1.34 -19.50 -19.84
C LYS A 219 -1.54 -18.14 -20.50
#